data_AF-A0A6N9Z2S7-F1
#
_entry.id   AF-A0A6N9Z2S7-F1
#
_cell.length_a   1.000
_cell.length_b   1.000
_cell.length_c   1.000
_cell.angle_alpha   90.00
_cell.angle_beta   90.00
_cell.angle_gamma   90.00
#
_symmetry.space_group_name_H-M   'P 1'
#
loop_
_entity.id
_entity.type
_entity.pdbx_description
1 polymer ?
#
loop_
_entity_poly.entity_id
_entity_poly.type
_entity_poly.pdbx_seq_one_letter_code
_entity_poly.pdbx_strand_id
1 'polypeptide(L)'
;MMRTRVGKPAIAMMSAAALCLTMGVSVAGMSFAPVAQADTYSDLINAQAQQQSSAAREAELKAKLAGVNSQLADKIIELDTLTNTTIPAAQATVTAANDAAAQAQDEADAMAKRLAAAQKDKETLEAEIAKTGEDYDDAHAAVAQMARDSMHGSNASDVMSVVTGSTSTKEFVNSMQTRDALSRTESNAASDAAVTLNTSMNRSERLSAIEQQITQLKTKADDAAASAQSAAADAQAKRDALEKLREEGNAKRAELESMQGELESAAAKQAAQTVLIQSQVDSLNSKYAAEQAAAAQKPNNGQQGTTQPPSGGNTGGNTGGNSGGNSGGNSGGNSGGSSSGGSSSGGSTSGGTSGGQGTSNGDYGNAYLAGQCTWYAYNRRKQMGIGTPSYLGNGGDWYRTAPGYGLRVDHNPQVGAALSFIPGQDGADGTYGHVAVVEAVYSDGTFLISEMNVNGPYSMGSRVLTNRGQYWFVH
;
A
#
# COMPACT_ATOMS: atom_id res chain seq x y z
N MET A 1 38.87 76.80 -0.34
CA MET A 1 39.81 76.39 0.73
C MET A 1 39.01 75.73 1.85
N MET A 2 39.56 74.65 2.40
CA MET A 2 39.11 73.94 3.61
C MET A 2 37.78 73.16 3.56
N ARG A 3 37.91 71.84 3.72
CA ARG A 3 37.38 71.02 4.83
C ARG A 3 37.19 69.57 4.31
N THR A 4 37.49 68.48 4.98
CA THR A 4 38.28 68.09 6.18
C THR A 4 38.34 66.56 6.07
N ARG A 5 39.45 65.93 6.45
CA ARG A 5 39.53 64.46 6.61
C ARG A 5 38.53 63.98 7.66
N VAL A 6 37.89 62.83 7.42
CA VAL A 6 37.37 61.93 8.47
C VAL A 6 37.66 60.49 8.05
N GLY A 7 38.22 59.71 8.98
CA GLY A 7 38.50 58.28 8.80
C GLY A 7 37.41 57.38 9.39
N LYS A 8 37.36 56.14 8.85
CA LYS A 8 36.82 54.85 9.34
C LYS A 8 35.41 54.80 9.94
N PRO A 9 34.67 53.72 9.63
CA PRO A 9 34.45 52.74 10.70
C PRO A 9 34.66 51.28 10.27
N ALA A 10 34.86 50.45 11.30
CA ALA A 10 34.82 49.00 11.28
C ALA A 10 33.37 48.48 11.14
N ILE A 11 33.23 47.22 10.68
CA ILE A 11 32.23 46.17 11.02
C ILE A 11 32.74 44.94 10.24
N ALA A 12 33.36 43.94 10.87
CA ALA A 12 32.81 42.88 11.72
C ALA A 12 31.95 41.86 10.93
N MET A 13 32.32 40.60 11.11
CA MET A 13 31.85 39.37 10.46
C MET A 13 30.33 39.20 10.40
N MET A 14 29.82 38.63 9.29
CA MET A 14 28.74 37.65 9.34
C MET A 14 28.95 36.57 8.27
N SER A 15 29.03 35.34 8.75
CA SER A 15 29.17 34.09 8.02
C SER A 15 27.84 33.64 7.41
N ALA A 16 27.92 33.01 6.22
CA ALA A 16 27.30 31.74 5.78
C ALA A 16 25.78 31.53 5.99
N ALA A 17 24.98 30.87 5.16
CA ALA A 17 25.03 30.08 3.92
C ALA A 17 23.56 29.54 3.77
N ALA A 18 22.98 29.08 2.69
CA ALA A 18 23.30 28.86 1.29
C ALA A 18 21.94 28.79 0.55
N LEU A 19 21.82 29.45 -0.60
CA LEU A 19 20.66 29.29 -1.48
C LEU A 19 21.19 29.27 -2.92
N CYS A 20 20.81 28.20 -3.63
CA CYS A 20 20.89 28.01 -5.08
C CYS A 20 22.26 28.19 -5.76
N LEU A 21 22.89 27.09 -6.16
CA LEU A 21 23.38 26.85 -7.54
C LEU A 21 24.16 25.51 -7.63
N THR A 22 24.08 24.89 -8.81
CA THR A 22 24.76 23.66 -9.29
C THR A 22 24.06 22.35 -8.87
N MET A 23 23.78 21.37 -9.75
CA MET A 23 24.39 21.02 -11.04
C MET A 23 23.34 20.65 -12.09
N GLY A 24 23.55 21.11 -13.32
CA GLY A 24 22.97 20.50 -14.50
C GLY A 24 23.63 19.15 -14.74
N VAL A 25 22.84 18.09 -14.70
CA VAL A 25 23.16 16.82 -15.36
C VAL A 25 22.32 16.80 -16.63
N SER A 26 22.98 17.05 -17.75
CA SER A 26 22.45 16.84 -19.08
C SER A 26 22.21 15.35 -19.32
N VAL A 27 21.00 14.87 -19.04
CA VAL A 27 20.52 13.57 -19.51
C VAL A 27 20.11 13.76 -20.98
N ALA A 28 21.04 13.45 -21.88
CA ALA A 28 20.76 13.34 -23.30
C ALA A 28 20.02 12.03 -23.57
N GLY A 29 18.79 12.12 -24.08
CA GLY A 29 18.20 11.09 -24.94
C GLY A 29 17.65 9.83 -24.27
N MET A 30 16.70 9.96 -23.33
CA MET A 30 15.71 8.91 -23.10
C MET A 30 14.34 9.48 -23.45
N SER A 31 13.81 9.08 -24.61
CA SER A 31 12.42 9.31 -24.99
C SER A 31 11.52 8.46 -24.09
N PHE A 32 11.17 9.00 -22.93
CA PHE A 32 10.02 8.53 -22.19
C PHE A 32 8.80 8.85 -23.06
N ALA A 33 8.22 7.82 -23.69
CA ALA A 33 6.85 7.93 -24.16
C ALA A 33 5.99 8.14 -22.91
N PRO A 34 5.24 9.25 -22.78
CA PRO A 34 4.30 9.39 -21.69
C PRO A 34 3.24 8.30 -21.87
N VAL A 35 3.29 7.27 -21.04
CA VAL A 35 2.15 6.38 -20.86
C VAL A 35 1.06 7.26 -20.25
N ALA A 36 0.03 7.50 -21.06
CA ALA A 36 -1.10 8.33 -20.69
C ALA A 36 -1.78 7.75 -19.44
N GLN A 37 -1.47 8.33 -18.28
CA GLN A 37 -2.28 8.18 -17.07
C GLN A 37 -3.57 8.96 -17.32
N ALA A 38 -4.69 8.25 -17.44
CA ALA A 38 -6.00 8.80 -17.73
C ALA A 38 -6.58 9.70 -16.61
N ASP A 39 -5.86 9.87 -15.50
CA ASP A 39 -6.32 10.63 -14.32
C ASP A 39 -5.76 12.06 -14.21
N THR A 40 -4.87 12.49 -15.11
CA THR A 40 -4.15 13.77 -14.94
C THR A 40 -5.03 15.02 -14.92
N TYR A 41 -6.17 15.03 -15.62
CA TYR A 41 -7.09 16.18 -15.59
C TYR A 41 -7.96 16.18 -14.33
N SER A 42 -8.46 15.00 -13.94
CA SER A 42 -9.24 14.77 -12.73
C SER A 42 -8.42 15.14 -11.49
N ASP A 43 -7.17 14.70 -11.45
CA ASP A 43 -6.22 14.97 -10.36
C ASP A 43 -5.84 16.44 -10.30
N LEU A 44 -5.67 17.12 -11.44
CA LEU A 44 -5.37 18.55 -11.46
C LEU A 44 -6.55 19.38 -10.95
N ILE A 45 -7.79 19.03 -11.36
CA ILE A 45 -9.01 19.69 -10.86
C ILE A 45 -9.19 19.42 -9.37
N ASN A 46 -8.98 18.18 -8.92
CA ASN A 46 -9.09 17.83 -7.50
C ASN A 46 -8.01 18.54 -6.67
N ALA A 47 -6.77 18.61 -7.15
CA ALA A 47 -5.69 19.35 -6.51
C ALA A 47 -6.00 20.86 -6.43
N GLN A 48 -6.55 21.44 -7.50
CA GLN A 48 -6.92 22.86 -7.54
C GLN A 48 -8.12 23.16 -6.63
N ALA A 49 -9.13 22.30 -6.61
CA ALA A 49 -10.27 22.40 -5.69
C ALA A 49 -9.82 22.24 -4.24
N GLN A 50 -8.89 21.32 -3.97
CA GLN A 50 -8.32 21.10 -2.64
C GLN A 50 -7.52 22.32 -2.18
N GLN A 51 -6.72 22.94 -3.05
CA GLN A 51 -5.97 24.15 -2.75
C GLN A 51 -6.87 25.38 -2.50
N GLN A 52 -7.99 25.50 -3.23
CA GLN A 52 -8.98 26.54 -2.97
C GLN A 52 -9.70 26.32 -1.63
N SER A 53 -10.04 25.07 -1.31
CA SER A 53 -10.69 24.72 -0.04
C SER A 53 -9.77 24.93 1.17
N SER A 54 -8.46 24.69 1.02
CA SER A 54 -7.48 24.93 2.08
C SER A 54 -7.25 26.42 2.29
N ALA A 55 -7.15 27.21 1.22
CA ALA A 55 -7.04 28.67 1.34
C ALA A 55 -8.28 29.31 2.00
N ALA A 56 -9.48 28.82 1.68
CA ALA A 56 -10.72 29.27 2.33
C ALA A 56 -10.74 28.93 3.83
N ARG A 57 -10.31 27.71 4.20
CA ARG A 57 -10.20 27.25 5.59
C ARG A 57 -9.17 28.06 6.37
N GLU A 58 -8.01 28.33 5.78
CA GLU A 58 -6.96 29.13 6.40
C GLU A 58 -7.44 30.56 6.64
N ALA A 59 -8.17 31.15 5.68
CA ALA A 59 -8.77 32.47 5.83
C ALA A 59 -9.82 32.51 6.96
N GLU A 60 -10.67 31.48 7.05
CA GLU A 60 -11.64 31.33 8.14
C GLU A 60 -10.95 31.16 9.50
N LEU A 61 -9.87 30.36 9.56
CA LEU A 61 -9.07 30.15 10.75
C LEU A 61 -8.40 31.45 11.20
N LYS A 62 -7.80 32.22 10.27
CA LYS A 62 -7.25 33.56 10.55
C LYS A 62 -8.31 34.52 11.09
N ALA A 63 -9.52 34.49 10.54
CA ALA A 63 -10.61 35.32 11.02
C ALA A 63 -11.04 34.94 12.45
N LYS A 64 -11.11 33.63 12.77
CA LYS A 64 -11.44 33.14 14.12
C LYS A 64 -10.34 33.41 15.16
N LEU A 65 -9.09 33.56 14.70
CA LEU A 65 -7.92 33.90 15.52
C LEU A 65 -7.65 35.41 15.60
N ALA A 66 -8.48 36.25 14.97
CA ALA A 66 -8.33 37.70 15.04
C ALA A 66 -8.53 38.20 16.48
N GLY A 67 -7.42 38.58 17.13
CA GLY A 67 -7.39 39.00 18.55
C GLY A 67 -6.58 38.11 19.47
N VAL A 68 -6.02 36.99 18.97
CA VAL A 68 -5.06 36.15 19.69
C VAL A 68 -3.63 36.69 19.49
N ASN A 69 -2.71 36.33 20.39
CA ASN A 69 -1.27 36.55 20.18
C ASN A 69 -0.85 36.03 18.79
N SER A 70 -0.20 36.88 17.99
CA SER A 70 0.16 36.55 16.60
C SER A 70 1.01 35.29 16.51
N GLN A 71 1.92 35.06 17.46
CA GLN A 71 2.79 33.88 17.46
C GLN A 71 1.99 32.58 17.67
N LEU A 72 0.96 32.61 18.51
CA LEU A 72 0.12 31.45 18.76
C LEU A 72 -0.84 31.21 17.58
N ALA A 73 -1.39 32.28 17.01
CA ALA A 73 -2.20 32.20 15.81
C ALA A 73 -1.42 31.60 14.63
N ASP A 74 -0.18 32.05 14.41
CA ASP A 74 0.70 31.53 13.36
C ASP A 74 0.99 30.04 13.56
N LYS A 75 1.27 29.59 14.78
CA LYS A 75 1.49 28.16 15.09
C LYS A 75 0.26 27.28 14.81
N ILE A 76 -0.94 27.77 15.13
CA ILE A 76 -2.19 27.04 14.85
C ILE A 76 -2.41 26.91 13.33
N ILE A 77 -2.18 28.00 12.58
CA ILE A 77 -2.28 28.00 11.12
C ILE A 77 -1.24 27.08 10.48
N GLU A 78 -0.01 27.09 11.02
CA GLU A 78 1.06 26.21 10.54
C GLU A 78 0.74 24.74 10.79
N LEU A 79 0.19 24.39 11.97
CA LEU A 79 -0.24 23.03 12.25
C LEU A 79 -1.41 22.60 11.35
N ASP A 80 -2.39 23.49 11.10
CA ASP A 80 -3.50 23.23 10.18
C ASP A 80 -2.99 22.98 8.77
N THR A 81 -2.10 23.84 8.26
CA THR A 81 -1.50 23.71 6.94
C THR A 81 -0.71 22.41 6.82
N LEU A 82 0.09 22.09 7.83
CA LEU A 82 0.89 20.86 7.87
C LEU A 82 -0.01 19.61 7.83
N THR A 83 -1.04 19.59 8.66
CA THR A 83 -1.98 18.46 8.81
C THR A 83 -2.86 18.29 7.57
N ASN A 84 -3.51 19.37 7.12
CA ASN A 84 -4.56 19.29 6.11
C ASN A 84 -4.08 19.50 4.66
N THR A 85 -2.85 19.98 4.47
CA THR A 85 -2.31 20.27 3.12
C THR A 85 -0.97 19.57 2.88
N THR A 86 0.04 19.82 3.71
CA THR A 86 1.41 19.36 3.45
C THR A 86 1.56 17.84 3.61
N ILE A 87 1.03 17.24 4.68
CA ILE A 87 1.10 15.79 4.90
C ILE A 87 0.34 15.01 3.81
N PRO A 88 -0.91 15.37 3.44
CA PRO A 88 -1.60 14.71 2.33
C PRO A 88 -0.86 14.83 0.99
N ALA A 89 -0.31 15.99 0.66
CA ALA A 89 0.47 16.18 -0.56
C ALA A 89 1.77 15.35 -0.56
N ALA A 90 2.45 15.27 0.58
CA ALA A 90 3.62 14.42 0.76
C ALA A 90 3.26 12.92 0.65
N GLN A 91 2.12 12.49 1.19
CA GLN A 91 1.60 11.13 1.06
C GLN A 91 1.33 10.76 -0.41
N ALA A 92 0.72 11.66 -1.19
CA ALA A 92 0.51 11.47 -2.61
C ALA A 92 1.84 11.36 -3.37
N THR A 93 2.82 12.20 -3.02
CA THR A 93 4.17 12.17 -3.60
C THR A 93 4.91 10.87 -3.28
N VAL A 94 4.76 10.33 -2.07
CA VAL A 94 5.30 9.02 -1.67
C VAL A 94 4.65 7.90 -2.48
N THR A 95 3.34 7.95 -2.68
CA THR A 95 2.60 6.94 -3.48
C THR A 95 3.12 6.93 -4.91
N ALA A 96 3.17 8.09 -5.56
CA ALA A 96 3.69 8.22 -6.92
C ALA A 96 5.16 7.76 -7.05
N ALA A 97 5.99 8.02 -6.04
CA ALA A 97 7.39 7.58 -6.04
C ALA A 97 7.54 6.06 -5.84
N ASN A 98 6.70 5.45 -5.01
CA ASN A 98 6.65 3.99 -4.88
C ASN A 98 6.22 3.32 -6.18
N ASP A 99 5.22 3.88 -6.87
CA ASP A 99 4.75 3.36 -8.16
C ASP A 99 5.83 3.50 -9.23
N ALA A 100 6.53 4.64 -9.28
CA ALA A 100 7.67 4.84 -10.17
C ALA A 100 8.82 3.87 -9.89
N ALA A 101 9.12 3.60 -8.61
CA ALA A 101 10.13 2.62 -8.21
C ALA A 101 9.74 1.19 -8.61
N ALA A 102 8.47 0.82 -8.45
CA ALA A 102 7.97 -0.48 -8.89
C ALA A 102 8.06 -0.65 -10.42
N GLN A 103 7.65 0.36 -11.19
CA GLN A 103 7.76 0.35 -12.65
C GLN A 103 9.22 0.25 -13.12
N ALA A 104 10.13 1.00 -12.51
CA ALA A 104 11.55 0.93 -12.84
C ALA A 104 12.14 -0.45 -12.50
N GLN A 105 11.72 -1.06 -11.39
CA GLN A 105 12.13 -2.43 -11.05
C GLN A 105 11.60 -3.46 -12.06
N ASP A 106 10.34 -3.36 -12.48
CA ASP A 106 9.76 -4.24 -13.49
C ASP A 106 10.49 -4.13 -14.84
N GLU A 107 10.89 -2.92 -15.23
CA GLU A 107 11.69 -2.69 -16.43
C GLU A 107 13.08 -3.32 -16.31
N ALA A 108 13.76 -3.14 -15.17
CA ALA A 108 15.05 -3.77 -14.91
C ALA A 108 14.96 -5.30 -14.97
N ASP A 109 13.93 -5.89 -14.36
CA ASP A 109 13.68 -7.34 -14.40
C ASP A 109 13.39 -7.84 -15.81
N ALA A 110 12.63 -7.08 -16.62
CA ALA A 110 12.36 -7.41 -18.01
C ALA A 110 13.64 -7.38 -18.87
N MET A 111 14.51 -6.38 -18.66
CA MET A 111 15.79 -6.29 -19.35
C MET A 111 16.75 -7.42 -18.93
N ALA A 112 16.81 -7.75 -17.64
CA ALA A 112 17.60 -8.87 -17.14
C ALA A 112 17.14 -10.21 -17.76
N LYS A 113 15.82 -10.45 -17.87
CA LYS A 113 15.27 -11.64 -18.53
C LYS A 113 15.63 -11.71 -20.02
N ARG A 114 15.60 -10.57 -20.74
CA ARG A 114 16.01 -10.51 -22.16
C ARG A 114 17.50 -10.81 -22.34
N LEU A 115 18.35 -10.27 -21.46
CA LEU A 115 19.78 -10.56 -21.48
C LEU A 115 20.04 -12.05 -21.24
N ALA A 116 19.39 -12.65 -20.25
CA ALA A 116 19.52 -14.08 -19.96
C ALA A 116 19.05 -14.96 -21.14
N ALA A 117 17.95 -14.59 -21.80
CA ALA A 117 17.48 -15.28 -23.00
C ALA A 117 18.50 -15.19 -24.15
N ALA A 118 19.04 -14.00 -24.43
CA ALA A 118 20.05 -13.82 -25.47
C ALA A 118 21.34 -14.60 -25.19
N GLN A 119 21.78 -14.67 -23.92
CA GLN A 119 22.92 -15.49 -23.50
C GLN A 119 22.67 -16.98 -23.73
N LYS A 120 21.44 -17.46 -23.44
CA LYS A 120 21.06 -18.85 -23.71
C LYS A 120 20.99 -19.17 -25.21
N ASP A 121 20.51 -18.23 -26.02
CA ASP A 121 20.50 -18.37 -27.48
C ASP A 121 21.93 -18.45 -28.04
N LYS A 122 22.86 -17.67 -27.48
CA LYS A 122 24.29 -17.76 -27.80
C LYS A 122 24.83 -19.16 -27.49
N GLU A 123 24.64 -19.65 -26.26
CA GLU A 123 25.11 -20.99 -25.85
C GLU A 123 24.55 -22.10 -26.77
N THR A 124 23.27 -21.99 -27.13
CA THR A 124 22.61 -22.95 -28.03
C THR A 124 23.24 -22.93 -29.43
N LEU A 125 23.50 -21.74 -29.97
CA LEU A 125 24.13 -21.59 -31.29
C LEU A 125 25.58 -22.05 -31.30
N GLU A 126 26.35 -21.80 -30.24
CA GLU A 126 27.72 -22.30 -30.10
C GLU A 126 27.74 -23.83 -30.10
N ALA A 127 26.80 -24.47 -29.38
CA ALA A 127 26.65 -25.93 -29.40
C ALA A 127 26.25 -26.46 -30.78
N GLU A 128 25.35 -25.78 -31.50
CA GLU A 128 24.98 -26.15 -32.87
C GLU A 128 26.16 -26.01 -33.85
N ILE A 129 26.95 -24.94 -33.75
CA ILE A 129 28.14 -24.71 -34.57
C ILE A 129 29.17 -25.82 -34.32
N ALA A 130 29.46 -26.13 -33.06
CA ALA A 130 30.39 -27.20 -32.69
C ALA A 130 29.99 -28.54 -33.30
N LYS A 131 28.71 -28.92 -33.16
CA LYS A 131 28.17 -30.16 -33.76
C LYS A 131 28.28 -30.17 -35.29
N THR A 132 27.96 -29.04 -35.94
CA THR A 132 28.05 -28.93 -37.41
C THR A 132 29.50 -29.04 -37.91
N GLY A 133 30.47 -28.58 -37.10
CA GLY A 133 31.90 -28.73 -37.38
C GLY A 133 32.34 -30.19 -37.33
N GLU A 134 31.93 -30.93 -36.30
CA GLU A 134 32.18 -32.39 -36.21
C GLU A 134 31.59 -33.14 -37.41
N ASP A 135 30.31 -32.88 -37.74
CA ASP A 135 29.63 -33.50 -38.88
C ASP A 135 30.33 -33.19 -40.22
N TYR A 136 30.85 -31.96 -40.38
CA TYR A 136 31.59 -31.53 -41.58
C TYR A 136 32.96 -32.21 -41.69
N ASP A 137 33.73 -32.28 -40.60
CA ASP A 137 35.04 -32.91 -40.58
C ASP A 137 34.95 -34.41 -40.85
N ASP A 138 33.94 -35.09 -40.30
CA ASP A 138 33.66 -36.50 -40.57
C ASP A 138 33.27 -36.73 -42.04
N ALA A 139 32.38 -35.90 -42.59
CA ALA A 139 32.00 -35.96 -44.01
C ALA A 139 33.19 -35.67 -44.93
N HIS A 140 34.02 -34.68 -44.59
CA HIS A 140 35.22 -34.34 -45.35
C HIS A 140 36.28 -35.43 -45.25
N ALA A 141 36.47 -36.06 -44.08
CA ALA A 141 37.38 -37.19 -43.91
C ALA A 141 36.93 -38.40 -44.74
N ALA A 142 35.62 -38.68 -44.78
CA ALA A 142 35.04 -39.73 -45.61
C ALA A 142 35.20 -39.43 -47.11
N VAL A 143 34.92 -38.21 -47.56
CA VAL A 143 35.13 -37.78 -48.96
C VAL A 143 36.61 -37.79 -49.33
N ALA A 144 37.50 -37.33 -48.45
CA ALA A 144 38.94 -37.38 -48.66
C ALA A 144 39.48 -38.81 -48.69
N GLN A 145 38.91 -39.73 -47.90
CA GLN A 145 39.22 -41.15 -47.99
C GLN A 145 38.74 -41.75 -49.31
N MET A 146 37.51 -41.49 -49.73
CA MET A 146 37.00 -41.92 -51.04
C MET A 146 37.85 -41.36 -52.19
N ALA A 147 38.22 -40.08 -52.13
CA ALA A 147 39.08 -39.45 -53.13
C ALA A 147 40.48 -40.08 -53.13
N ARG A 148 41.06 -40.40 -51.95
CA ARG A 148 42.34 -41.12 -51.86
C ARG A 148 42.23 -42.53 -52.43
N ASP A 149 41.21 -43.29 -52.04
CA ASP A 149 40.94 -44.64 -52.56
C ASP A 149 40.71 -44.62 -54.08
N SER A 150 40.09 -43.56 -54.60
CA SER A 150 39.86 -43.31 -56.03
C SER A 150 41.15 -42.94 -56.78
N MET A 151 42.02 -42.12 -56.17
CA MET A 151 43.24 -41.53 -56.77
C MET A 151 44.52 -42.34 -56.54
N HIS A 152 44.52 -43.31 -55.61
CA HIS A 152 45.62 -44.28 -55.53
C HIS A 152 45.68 -45.08 -56.83
N GLY A 153 46.85 -45.01 -57.49
CA GLY A 153 47.08 -45.34 -58.90
C GLY A 153 46.82 -46.78 -59.38
N SER A 154 46.20 -47.63 -58.57
CA SER A 154 45.64 -48.92 -58.99
C SER A 154 44.35 -48.77 -59.81
N ASN A 155 43.56 -47.71 -59.57
CA ASN A 155 42.23 -47.59 -60.18
C ASN A 155 42.23 -47.24 -61.67
N ALA A 156 43.29 -46.59 -62.17
CA ALA A 156 43.50 -46.39 -63.60
C ALA A 156 43.79 -47.72 -64.33
N SER A 157 44.44 -48.67 -63.65
CA SER A 157 44.53 -50.06 -64.13
C SER A 157 43.22 -50.81 -63.96
N ASP A 158 42.42 -50.51 -62.94
CA ASP A 158 41.12 -51.18 -62.74
C ASP A 158 40.04 -50.75 -63.74
N VAL A 159 40.04 -49.50 -64.25
CA VAL A 159 39.16 -49.14 -65.39
C VAL A 159 39.52 -49.93 -66.64
N MET A 160 40.82 -50.08 -66.91
CA MET A 160 41.31 -50.85 -68.05
C MET A 160 41.06 -52.36 -67.84
N SER A 161 41.19 -52.86 -66.62
CA SER A 161 40.89 -54.23 -66.19
C SER A 161 39.40 -54.55 -66.27
N VAL A 162 38.52 -53.63 -65.90
CA VAL A 162 37.06 -53.80 -66.02
C VAL A 162 36.62 -53.78 -67.49
N VAL A 163 37.23 -52.95 -68.33
CA VAL A 163 36.95 -52.88 -69.78
C VAL A 163 37.52 -54.10 -70.53
N THR A 164 38.67 -54.65 -70.11
CA THR A 164 39.34 -55.77 -70.79
C THR A 164 39.09 -57.15 -70.16
N GLY A 165 38.64 -57.19 -68.90
CA GLY A 165 38.38 -58.40 -68.11
C GLY A 165 36.90 -58.73 -67.91
N SER A 166 35.96 -57.87 -68.31
CA SER A 166 34.53 -58.21 -68.33
C SER A 166 34.26 -59.18 -69.48
N THR A 167 33.88 -60.42 -69.15
CA THR A 167 33.69 -61.49 -70.15
C THR A 167 32.29 -61.46 -70.77
N SER A 168 31.41 -60.56 -70.31
CA SER A 168 30.06 -60.39 -70.84
C SER A 168 29.57 -58.93 -70.78
N THR A 169 28.67 -58.56 -71.70
CA THR A 169 28.05 -57.23 -71.75
C THR A 169 27.28 -56.89 -70.47
N LYS A 170 26.72 -57.89 -69.76
CA LYS A 170 26.03 -57.67 -68.46
C LYS A 170 26.98 -57.22 -67.36
N GLU A 171 28.17 -57.80 -67.31
CA GLU A 171 29.18 -57.50 -66.30
C GLU A 171 29.78 -56.11 -66.51
N PHE A 172 30.03 -55.76 -67.77
CA PHE A 172 30.40 -54.40 -68.16
C PHE A 172 29.33 -53.37 -67.78
N VAL A 173 28.05 -53.62 -68.11
CA VAL A 173 26.95 -52.71 -67.77
C VAL A 173 26.75 -52.57 -66.25
N ASN A 174 26.84 -53.65 -65.48
CA ASN A 174 26.77 -53.58 -64.02
C ASN A 174 27.93 -52.77 -63.42
N SER A 175 29.14 -52.93 -63.97
CA SER A 175 30.32 -52.16 -63.52
C SER A 175 30.16 -50.67 -63.81
N MET A 176 29.58 -50.32 -64.97
CA MET A 176 29.28 -48.95 -65.36
C MET A 176 28.19 -48.35 -64.48
N GLN A 177 27.11 -49.09 -64.22
CA GLN A 177 26.02 -48.66 -63.32
C GLN A 177 26.51 -48.44 -61.88
N THR A 178 27.43 -49.28 -61.39
CA THR A 178 28.03 -49.12 -60.07
C THR A 178 28.88 -47.86 -59.98
N ARG A 179 29.62 -47.52 -61.04
CA ARG A 179 30.42 -46.28 -61.10
C ARG A 179 29.56 -45.03 -61.23
N ASP A 180 28.48 -45.07 -62.01
CA ASP A 180 27.51 -43.98 -62.07
C ASP A 180 26.84 -43.76 -60.71
N ALA A 181 26.53 -44.85 -59.99
CA ALA A 181 26.01 -44.78 -58.62
C ALA A 181 27.05 -44.20 -57.63
N LEU A 182 28.32 -44.57 -57.76
CA LEU A 182 29.41 -44.03 -56.94
C LEU A 182 29.61 -42.52 -57.20
N SER A 183 29.68 -42.09 -58.47
CA SER A 183 29.83 -40.67 -58.82
C SER A 183 28.65 -39.82 -58.34
N ARG A 184 27.42 -40.35 -58.39
CA ARG A 184 26.24 -39.69 -57.79
C ARG A 184 26.37 -39.57 -56.27
N THR A 185 26.90 -40.59 -55.60
CA THR A 185 27.12 -40.59 -54.15
C THR A 185 28.19 -39.56 -53.76
N GLU A 186 29.30 -39.48 -54.50
CA GLU A 186 30.35 -38.47 -54.31
C GLU A 186 29.82 -37.04 -54.56
N SER A 187 29.03 -36.84 -55.62
CA SER A 187 28.42 -35.54 -55.92
C SER A 187 27.41 -35.12 -54.85
N ASN A 188 26.63 -36.06 -54.32
CA ASN A 188 25.70 -35.79 -53.23
C ASN A 188 26.44 -35.45 -51.93
N ALA A 189 27.49 -36.21 -51.59
CA ALA A 189 28.32 -35.93 -50.41
C ALA A 189 29.02 -34.56 -50.50
N ALA A 190 29.52 -34.18 -51.68
CA ALA A 190 30.09 -32.85 -51.92
C ALA A 190 29.04 -31.73 -51.81
N SER A 191 27.83 -31.97 -52.33
CA SER A 191 26.70 -31.05 -52.20
C SER A 191 26.27 -30.89 -50.74
N ASP A 192 26.19 -31.98 -49.98
CA ASP A 192 25.85 -31.97 -48.55
C ASP A 192 26.92 -31.23 -47.75
N ALA A 193 28.21 -31.47 -48.01
CA ALA A 193 29.31 -30.72 -47.38
C ALA A 193 29.24 -29.22 -47.67
N ALA A 194 28.88 -28.83 -48.90
CA ALA A 194 28.70 -27.41 -49.26
C ALA A 194 27.50 -26.77 -48.57
N VAL A 195 26.38 -27.50 -48.41
CA VAL A 195 25.21 -27.04 -47.64
C VAL A 195 25.55 -26.89 -46.15
N THR A 196 26.27 -27.85 -45.58
CA THR A 196 26.73 -27.82 -44.18
C THR A 196 27.68 -26.65 -43.93
N LEU A 197 28.65 -26.41 -44.82
CA LEU A 197 29.57 -25.27 -44.73
C LEU A 197 28.83 -23.93 -44.81
N ASN A 198 27.92 -23.77 -45.77
CA ASN A 198 27.11 -22.56 -45.89
C ASN A 198 26.25 -22.34 -44.63
N THR A 199 25.67 -23.40 -44.08
CA THR A 199 24.87 -23.33 -42.84
C THR A 199 25.74 -22.89 -41.65
N SER A 200 26.95 -23.44 -41.53
CA SER A 200 27.92 -23.07 -40.50
C SER A 200 28.36 -21.60 -40.59
N MET A 201 28.70 -21.14 -41.80
CA MET A 201 29.07 -19.73 -42.05
C MET A 201 27.93 -18.77 -41.65
N ASN A 202 26.69 -19.07 -42.06
CA ASN A 202 25.52 -18.28 -41.68
C ASN A 202 25.28 -18.30 -40.15
N ARG A 203 25.51 -19.43 -39.47
CA ARG A 203 25.42 -19.53 -38.01
C ARG A 203 26.50 -18.69 -37.30
N SER A 204 27.72 -18.67 -37.82
CA SER A 204 28.82 -17.86 -37.28
C SER A 204 28.54 -16.36 -37.39
N GLU A 205 28.02 -15.89 -38.53
CA GLU A 205 27.58 -14.50 -38.69
C GLU A 205 26.44 -14.14 -37.72
N ARG A 206 25.47 -15.05 -37.55
CA ARG A 206 24.40 -14.89 -36.55
C ARG A 206 24.94 -14.84 -35.13
N LEU A 207 25.94 -15.66 -34.79
CA LEU A 207 26.59 -15.65 -33.48
C LEU A 207 27.22 -14.28 -33.20
N SER A 208 28.00 -13.74 -34.15
CA SER A 208 28.61 -12.42 -34.02
C SER A 208 27.57 -11.31 -33.82
N ALA A 209 26.45 -11.36 -34.55
CA ALA A 209 25.35 -10.41 -34.37
C ALA A 209 24.71 -10.54 -32.98
N ILE A 210 24.53 -11.75 -32.46
CA ILE A 210 23.99 -12.01 -31.12
C ILE A 210 24.95 -11.53 -30.03
N GLU A 211 26.27 -11.69 -30.20
CA GLU A 211 27.26 -11.16 -29.25
C GLU A 211 27.22 -9.64 -29.16
N GLN A 212 27.06 -8.94 -30.29
CA GLN A 212 26.86 -7.50 -30.30
C GLN A 212 25.54 -7.11 -29.61
N GLN A 213 24.45 -7.84 -29.86
CA GLN A 213 23.17 -7.62 -29.19
C GLN A 213 23.26 -7.86 -27.68
N ILE A 214 23.94 -8.91 -27.22
CA ILE A 214 24.18 -9.18 -25.79
C ILE A 214 24.94 -8.02 -25.15
N THR A 215 25.95 -7.48 -25.83
CA THR A 215 26.71 -6.34 -25.32
C THR A 215 25.80 -5.13 -25.13
N GLN A 216 24.95 -4.81 -26.12
CA GLN A 216 23.98 -3.73 -26.02
C GLN A 216 22.91 -3.97 -24.96
N LEU A 217 22.39 -5.20 -24.87
CA LEU A 217 21.40 -5.60 -23.86
C LEU A 217 21.97 -5.53 -22.45
N LYS A 218 23.26 -5.86 -22.29
CA LYS A 218 23.96 -5.75 -21.01
C LYS A 218 24.02 -4.29 -20.56
N THR A 219 24.46 -3.38 -21.42
CA THR A 219 24.44 -1.94 -21.10
C THR A 219 23.05 -1.46 -20.74
N LYS A 220 22.02 -1.83 -21.51
CA LYS A 220 20.63 -1.47 -21.21
C LYS A 220 20.11 -2.05 -19.89
N ALA A 221 20.49 -3.28 -19.55
CA ALA A 221 20.12 -3.90 -18.29
C ALA A 221 20.83 -3.24 -17.11
N ASP A 222 22.11 -2.89 -17.25
CA ASP A 222 22.88 -2.16 -16.24
C ASP A 222 22.29 -0.75 -16.01
N ASP A 223 21.94 -0.03 -17.08
CA ASP A 223 21.29 1.28 -17.02
C ASP A 223 19.90 1.21 -16.36
N ALA A 224 19.09 0.20 -16.73
CA ALA A 224 17.78 -0.01 -16.14
C ALA A 224 17.87 -0.37 -14.65
N ALA A 225 18.84 -1.21 -14.26
CA ALA A 225 19.10 -1.55 -12.86
C ALA A 225 19.56 -0.32 -12.05
N ALA A 226 20.41 0.53 -12.61
CA ALA A 226 20.83 1.79 -11.97
C ALA A 226 19.64 2.76 -11.82
N SER A 227 18.77 2.83 -12.82
CA SER A 227 17.54 3.63 -12.75
C SER A 227 16.58 3.13 -11.66
N ALA A 228 16.37 1.81 -11.57
CA ALA A 228 15.57 1.19 -10.52
C ALA A 228 16.12 1.48 -9.12
N GLN A 229 17.43 1.37 -8.93
CA GLN A 229 18.08 1.72 -7.66
C GLN A 229 17.89 3.20 -7.30
N SER A 230 18.03 4.11 -8.27
CA SER A 230 17.81 5.54 -8.06
C SER A 230 16.35 5.84 -7.70
N ALA A 231 15.38 5.20 -8.37
CA ALA A 231 13.96 5.36 -8.09
C ALA A 231 13.59 4.82 -6.69
N ALA A 232 14.16 3.69 -6.29
CA ALA A 232 13.97 3.13 -4.95
C ALA A 232 14.54 4.05 -3.85
N ALA A 233 15.72 4.64 -4.09
CA ALA A 233 16.33 5.60 -3.17
C ALA A 233 15.52 6.90 -3.05
N ASP A 234 15.00 7.43 -4.15
CA ASP A 234 14.11 8.59 -4.16
C ASP A 234 12.79 8.31 -3.42
N ALA A 235 12.19 7.14 -3.64
CA ALA A 235 11.01 6.71 -2.90
C ALA A 235 11.28 6.61 -1.39
N GLN A 236 12.45 6.08 -0.99
CA GLN A 236 12.86 6.06 0.42
C GLN A 236 13.02 7.46 1.00
N ALA A 237 13.73 8.35 0.30
CA ALA A 237 13.92 9.73 0.75
C ALA A 237 12.58 10.47 0.95
N LYS A 238 11.60 10.23 0.07
CA LYS A 238 10.24 10.79 0.20
C LYS A 238 9.48 10.21 1.39
N ARG A 239 9.63 8.91 1.68
CA ARG A 239 9.06 8.29 2.89
C ARG A 239 9.65 8.90 4.16
N ASP A 240 10.97 9.06 4.19
CA ASP A 240 11.66 9.66 5.34
C ASP A 240 11.26 11.14 5.53
N ALA A 241 11.10 11.89 4.45
CA ALA A 241 10.62 13.27 4.48
C ALA A 241 9.18 13.37 5.02
N LEU A 242 8.30 12.47 4.60
CA LEU A 242 6.92 12.40 5.12
C LEU A 242 6.91 12.08 6.61
N GLU A 243 7.76 11.17 7.08
CA GLU A 243 7.85 10.86 8.51
C GLU A 243 8.33 12.06 9.32
N LYS A 244 9.33 12.78 8.82
CA LYS A 244 9.80 14.02 9.44
C LYS A 244 8.68 15.08 9.55
N LEU A 245 7.84 15.24 8.52
CA LEU A 245 6.68 16.14 8.59
C LEU A 245 5.69 15.73 9.68
N ARG A 246 5.51 14.42 9.91
CA ARG A 246 4.65 13.91 10.99
C ARG A 246 5.25 14.16 12.37
N GLU A 247 6.56 13.98 12.52
CA GLU A 247 7.28 14.30 13.75
C GLU A 247 7.17 15.80 14.08
N GLU A 248 7.36 16.66 13.07
CA GLU A 248 7.17 18.12 13.19
C GLU A 248 5.73 18.45 13.61
N GLY A 249 4.73 17.77 13.05
CA GLY A 249 3.33 17.92 13.43
C GLY A 249 3.05 17.53 14.87
N ASN A 250 3.64 16.42 15.34
CA ASN A 250 3.52 15.98 16.73
C ASN A 250 4.20 16.97 17.70
N ALA A 251 5.36 17.51 17.35
CA ALA A 251 6.05 18.51 18.16
C ALA A 251 5.25 19.81 18.27
N LYS A 252 4.72 20.31 17.14
CA LYS A 252 3.84 21.49 17.12
C LYS A 252 2.55 21.27 17.91
N ARG A 253 1.99 20.06 17.87
CA ARG A 253 0.81 19.69 18.66
C ARG A 253 1.09 19.76 20.17
N ALA A 254 2.18 19.16 20.62
CA ALA A 254 2.57 19.19 22.04
C ALA A 254 2.83 20.63 22.53
N GLU A 255 3.43 21.47 21.69
CA GLU A 255 3.64 22.88 22.00
C GLU A 255 2.30 23.64 22.11
N LEU A 256 1.39 23.45 21.15
CA LEU A 256 0.07 24.09 21.16
C LEU A 256 -0.80 23.62 22.33
N GLU A 257 -0.72 22.35 22.73
CA GLU A 257 -1.38 21.83 23.93
C GLU A 257 -0.91 22.56 25.20
N SER A 258 0.39 22.88 25.30
CA SER A 258 0.94 23.65 26.43
C SER A 258 0.49 25.11 26.44
N MET A 259 0.27 25.70 25.26
CA MET A 259 -0.14 27.10 25.09
C MET A 259 -1.66 27.29 25.04
N GLN A 260 -2.46 26.20 25.08
CA GLN A 260 -3.92 26.26 24.95
C GLN A 260 -4.57 27.16 26.01
N GLY A 261 -3.97 27.27 27.20
CA GLY A 261 -4.43 28.13 28.29
C GLY A 261 -4.34 29.63 27.99
N GLU A 262 -3.52 30.05 27.03
CA GLU A 262 -3.30 31.46 26.66
C GLU A 262 -4.36 32.00 25.69
N LEU A 263 -5.18 31.12 25.11
CA LEU A 263 -6.28 31.52 24.24
C LEU A 263 -7.38 32.15 25.10
N GLU A 264 -7.71 33.43 24.90
CA GLU A 264 -8.75 34.09 25.70
C GLU A 264 -10.16 33.92 25.09
N SER A 265 -10.27 33.94 23.76
CA SER A 265 -11.56 33.85 23.08
C SER A 265 -12.04 32.41 22.92
N ALA A 266 -13.34 32.18 23.13
CA ALA A 266 -13.95 30.87 22.93
C ALA A 266 -13.79 30.38 21.48
N ALA A 267 -13.89 31.29 20.50
CA ALA A 267 -13.68 30.98 19.08
C ALA A 267 -12.25 30.51 18.79
N ALA A 268 -11.24 31.11 19.41
CA ALA A 268 -9.85 30.71 19.23
C ALA A 268 -9.53 29.38 19.92
N LYS A 269 -10.04 29.15 21.14
CA LYS A 269 -9.96 27.85 21.82
C LYS A 269 -10.54 26.74 20.96
N GLN A 270 -11.71 27.00 20.39
CA GLN A 270 -12.42 26.07 19.53
C GLN A 270 -11.62 25.73 18.26
N ALA A 271 -11.11 26.76 17.58
CA ALA A 271 -10.33 26.59 16.36
C ALA A 271 -9.03 25.82 16.63
N ALA A 272 -8.30 26.16 17.69
CA ALA A 272 -7.10 25.44 18.10
C ALA A 272 -7.40 23.97 18.42
N GLN A 273 -8.46 23.70 19.19
CA GLN A 273 -8.87 22.34 19.53
C GLN A 273 -9.24 21.52 18.29
N THR A 274 -9.91 22.12 17.31
CA THR A 274 -10.23 21.48 16.02
C THR A 274 -8.96 20.98 15.33
N VAL A 275 -7.97 21.85 15.19
CA VAL A 275 -6.71 21.55 14.49
C VAL A 275 -5.90 20.50 15.25
N LEU A 276 -5.86 20.58 16.58
CA LEU A 276 -5.21 19.58 17.44
C LEU A 276 -5.82 18.18 17.25
N ILE A 277 -7.15 18.09 17.23
CA ILE A 277 -7.88 16.82 17.03
C ILE A 277 -7.63 16.27 15.62
N GLN A 278 -7.71 17.11 14.59
CA GLN A 278 -7.41 16.70 13.21
C GLN A 278 -5.99 16.15 13.09
N SER A 279 -5.02 16.84 13.69
CA SER A 279 -3.64 16.38 13.72
C SER A 279 -3.50 15.06 14.49
N GLN A 280 -4.20 14.89 15.61
CA GLN A 280 -4.23 13.63 16.36
C GLN A 280 -4.80 12.48 15.53
N VAL A 281 -5.87 12.74 14.78
CA VAL A 281 -6.48 11.77 13.85
C VAL A 281 -5.48 11.32 12.79
N ASP A 282 -4.68 12.23 12.23
CA ASP A 282 -3.64 11.88 11.26
C ASP A 282 -2.49 11.06 11.86
N SER A 283 -2.09 11.38 13.10
CA SER A 283 -1.13 10.57 13.84
C SER A 283 -1.67 9.17 14.16
N LEU A 284 -2.97 9.02 14.40
CA LEU A 284 -3.59 7.72 14.58
C LEU A 284 -3.67 6.95 13.26
N ASN A 285 -3.94 7.63 12.14
CA ASN A 285 -3.92 7.06 10.81
C ASN A 285 -2.58 6.38 10.48
N SER A 286 -1.46 7.05 10.73
CA SER A 286 -0.14 6.46 10.47
C SER A 286 0.13 5.24 11.35
N LYS A 287 -0.22 5.31 12.65
CA LYS A 287 -0.09 4.20 13.57
C LYS A 287 -0.91 2.99 13.14
N TYR A 288 -2.18 3.21 12.76
CA TYR A 288 -3.05 2.12 12.34
C TYR A 288 -2.68 1.56 10.97
N ALA A 289 -2.16 2.37 10.05
CA ALA A 289 -1.60 1.86 8.80
C ALA A 289 -0.42 0.91 9.05
N ALA A 290 0.47 1.25 10.00
CA ALA A 290 1.58 0.38 10.39
C ALA A 290 1.08 -0.92 11.07
N GLU A 291 0.09 -0.82 11.95
CA GLU A 291 -0.53 -1.99 12.59
C GLU A 291 -1.27 -2.88 11.58
N GLN A 292 -1.93 -2.30 10.57
CA GLN A 292 -2.56 -3.06 9.47
C GLN A 292 -1.55 -3.81 8.62
N ALA A 293 -0.44 -3.18 8.25
CA ALA A 293 0.63 -3.86 7.51
C ALA A 293 1.19 -5.06 8.31
N ALA A 294 1.30 -4.93 9.64
CA ALA A 294 1.70 -6.01 10.53
C ALA A 294 0.60 -7.07 10.74
N ALA A 295 -0.67 -6.69 10.73
CA ALA A 295 -1.81 -7.57 10.94
C ALA A 295 -2.23 -8.33 9.65
N ALA A 296 -2.02 -7.76 8.47
CA ALA A 296 -2.24 -8.43 7.18
C ALA A 296 -1.33 -9.66 6.98
N GLN A 297 -0.25 -9.76 7.76
CA GLN A 297 0.59 -10.97 7.85
C GLN A 297 -0.02 -12.06 8.76
N LYS A 298 -1.20 -11.85 9.35
CA LYS A 298 -1.95 -12.83 10.15
C LYS A 298 -3.34 -13.07 9.54
N PRO A 299 -3.77 -14.33 9.36
CA PRO A 299 -5.09 -14.64 8.82
C PRO A 299 -6.17 -14.21 9.82
N ASN A 300 -7.08 -13.32 9.41
CA ASN A 300 -8.15 -12.82 10.28
C ASN A 300 -9.43 -13.63 10.07
N ASN A 301 -9.90 -14.29 11.13
CA ASN A 301 -11.17 -15.01 11.18
C ASN A 301 -12.30 -14.01 11.50
N GLY A 302 -13.08 -13.66 10.48
CA GLY A 302 -14.20 -12.75 10.60
C GLY A 302 -15.38 -13.40 11.34
N GLN A 303 -15.57 -13.03 12.61
CA GLN A 303 -16.90 -13.02 13.22
C GLN A 303 -17.07 -11.75 14.04
N GLN A 304 -17.94 -10.88 13.54
CA GLN A 304 -18.35 -9.63 14.18
C GLN A 304 -19.44 -9.95 15.21
N GLY A 305 -19.35 -9.35 16.40
CA GLY A 305 -20.22 -9.64 17.54
C GLY A 305 -21.70 -9.49 17.22
N THR A 306 -22.38 -10.62 17.07
CA THR A 306 -23.84 -10.69 16.97
C THR A 306 -24.46 -10.28 18.29
N THR A 307 -25.49 -9.45 18.21
CA THR A 307 -26.28 -8.96 19.35
C THR A 307 -26.85 -10.12 20.18
N GLN A 308 -26.23 -10.47 21.31
CA GLN A 308 -26.90 -11.24 22.34
C GLN A 308 -26.29 -11.02 23.73
N PRO A 309 -27.04 -10.45 24.70
CA PRO A 309 -26.71 -10.61 26.12
C PRO A 309 -27.06 -12.03 26.59
N PRO A 310 -26.38 -12.58 27.62
CA PRO A 310 -26.81 -13.84 28.21
C PRO A 310 -28.19 -13.65 28.86
N SER A 311 -29.18 -14.42 28.41
CA SER A 311 -30.51 -14.44 29.01
C SER A 311 -30.39 -14.95 30.44
N GLY A 312 -30.65 -14.06 31.41
CA GLY A 312 -31.07 -14.46 32.75
C GLY A 312 -32.40 -15.19 32.64
N GLY A 313 -32.37 -16.51 32.85
CA GLY A 313 -33.52 -17.39 32.71
C GLY A 313 -34.63 -17.05 33.70
N ASN A 314 -35.71 -16.47 33.21
CA ASN A 314 -37.01 -16.49 33.85
C ASN A 314 -37.91 -17.46 33.06
N THR A 315 -37.81 -18.75 33.37
CA THR A 315 -38.69 -19.78 32.81
C THR A 315 -39.94 -19.92 33.67
N GLY A 316 -40.91 -19.02 33.44
CA GLY A 316 -42.31 -19.25 33.79
C GLY A 316 -42.96 -20.14 32.72
N GLY A 317 -42.85 -21.46 32.89
CA GLY A 317 -43.52 -22.45 32.04
C GLY A 317 -44.28 -23.45 32.90
N ASN A 318 -45.57 -23.18 33.14
CA ASN A 318 -46.50 -24.11 33.76
C ASN A 318 -47.20 -24.94 32.67
N THR A 319 -46.97 -26.26 32.64
CA THR A 319 -48.01 -27.28 32.38
C THR A 319 -47.50 -28.70 32.65
N GLY A 320 -47.97 -29.29 33.76
CA GLY A 320 -48.59 -30.62 33.84
C GLY A 320 -47.73 -31.89 33.73
N GLY A 321 -47.71 -32.70 34.80
CA GLY A 321 -47.47 -34.15 34.68
C GLY A 321 -46.85 -34.82 35.92
N ASN A 322 -47.71 -35.36 36.78
CA ASN A 322 -47.41 -36.10 38.02
C ASN A 322 -46.75 -37.49 37.80
N SER A 323 -45.72 -37.86 38.57
CA SER A 323 -45.62 -39.12 39.38
C SER A 323 -44.19 -39.45 39.86
N GLY A 324 -44.03 -39.55 41.18
CA GLY A 324 -43.40 -40.66 41.93
C GLY A 324 -41.89 -40.96 41.80
N GLY A 325 -41.16 -40.87 42.91
CA GLY A 325 -39.91 -41.62 43.11
C GLY A 325 -38.94 -41.03 44.14
N ASN A 326 -38.83 -41.67 45.29
CA ASN A 326 -38.13 -41.26 46.52
C ASN A 326 -36.64 -41.72 46.62
N SER A 327 -35.90 -41.08 47.53
CA SER A 327 -34.62 -41.45 48.20
C SER A 327 -33.35 -40.75 47.66
N GLY A 328 -32.47 -40.10 48.43
CA GLY A 328 -32.36 -39.89 49.88
C GLY A 328 -30.96 -39.32 50.24
N GLY A 329 -30.86 -38.66 51.41
CA GLY A 329 -29.59 -38.29 52.12
C GLY A 329 -29.22 -36.80 52.04
N ASN A 330 -29.59 -35.90 52.98
CA ASN A 330 -29.08 -35.71 54.36
C ASN A 330 -27.59 -35.33 54.39
N SER A 331 -27.03 -34.30 55.05
CA SER A 331 -27.34 -33.34 56.13
C SER A 331 -26.25 -32.24 56.00
N GLY A 332 -26.28 -31.01 56.52
CA GLY A 332 -27.04 -30.33 57.55
C GLY A 332 -26.26 -29.03 57.90
N GLY A 333 -26.94 -27.98 58.39
CA GLY A 333 -26.27 -26.74 58.78
C GLY A 333 -27.21 -25.53 58.98
N ASN A 334 -28.12 -25.65 59.94
CA ASN A 334 -28.95 -24.61 60.57
C ASN A 334 -28.06 -23.46 61.13
N SER A 335 -28.44 -22.18 61.34
CA SER A 335 -29.67 -21.64 61.93
C SER A 335 -29.67 -20.09 61.91
N GLY A 336 -30.86 -19.48 61.83
CA GLY A 336 -31.27 -18.22 62.50
C GLY A 336 -30.99 -16.90 61.76
N GLY A 337 -31.91 -15.95 61.58
CA GLY A 337 -33.24 -15.76 62.17
C GLY A 337 -34.03 -14.63 61.47
N SER A 338 -35.27 -14.48 61.93
CA SER A 338 -36.45 -13.91 61.25
C SER A 338 -36.58 -12.38 61.17
N SER A 339 -37.51 -11.97 60.28
CA SER A 339 -38.38 -10.77 60.28
C SER A 339 -37.70 -9.41 60.03
N SER A 340 -38.24 -8.44 59.29
CA SER A 340 -39.61 -8.09 58.90
C SER A 340 -39.56 -7.13 57.70
N GLY A 341 -40.65 -7.01 56.95
CA GLY A 341 -40.75 -6.21 55.73
C GLY A 341 -40.55 -4.70 55.88
N GLY A 342 -40.29 -4.07 54.74
CA GLY A 342 -40.23 -2.62 54.56
C GLY A 342 -39.79 -2.30 53.14
N SER A 343 -40.73 -1.86 52.31
CA SER A 343 -40.45 -1.26 51.00
C SER A 343 -39.56 -0.03 51.18
N SER A 344 -38.40 0.01 50.53
CA SER A 344 -37.68 1.25 50.28
C SER A 344 -36.82 1.17 49.03
N SER A 345 -36.96 2.18 48.21
CA SER A 345 -36.11 2.51 47.07
C SER A 345 -34.64 2.65 47.46
N GLY A 346 -33.77 2.45 46.45
CA GLY A 346 -32.45 3.08 46.40
C GLY A 346 -31.28 2.13 46.63
N GLY A 347 -30.39 2.07 45.64
CA GLY A 347 -29.10 1.40 45.77
C GLY A 347 -28.22 1.47 44.53
N SER A 348 -28.25 2.56 43.77
CA SER A 348 -27.24 2.85 42.75
C SER A 348 -25.89 3.03 43.43
N THR A 349 -24.97 2.08 43.25
CA THR A 349 -23.56 2.27 43.55
C THR A 349 -22.95 3.16 42.47
N SER A 350 -22.95 4.45 42.78
CA SER A 350 -22.20 5.51 42.12
C SER A 350 -20.70 5.21 42.13
N GLY A 351 -20.08 5.34 40.96
CA GLY A 351 -18.63 5.32 40.78
C GLY A 351 -18.25 5.91 39.42
N GLY A 352 -17.99 7.22 39.39
CA GLY A 352 -17.22 7.89 38.32
C GLY A 352 -18.02 8.79 37.37
N THR A 353 -17.91 10.10 37.58
CA THR A 353 -18.63 11.19 36.89
C THR A 353 -18.24 11.37 35.41
N SER A 354 -19.21 11.23 34.51
CA SER A 354 -19.26 11.91 33.20
C SER A 354 -20.73 12.20 32.83
N GLY A 355 -21.31 13.28 33.37
CA GLY A 355 -22.55 13.92 32.85
C GLY A 355 -23.79 13.06 32.50
N GLY A 356 -23.90 11.81 32.97
CA GLY A 356 -24.92 10.86 32.50
C GLY A 356 -24.72 10.38 31.05
N GLN A 357 -23.48 10.32 30.56
CA GLN A 357 -23.08 9.86 29.22
C GLN A 357 -22.58 8.39 29.18
N GLY A 358 -22.45 7.74 30.32
CA GLY A 358 -21.82 6.42 30.38
C GLY A 358 -22.72 5.41 31.01
N THR A 359 -22.54 4.15 30.63
CA THR A 359 -23.03 3.01 31.39
C THR A 359 -21.94 1.95 31.47
N SER A 360 -21.84 1.27 32.61
CA SER A 360 -21.10 0.02 32.72
C SER A 360 -21.97 -1.19 32.40
N ASN A 361 -23.29 -0.99 32.22
CA ASN A 361 -24.22 -2.06 31.89
C ASN A 361 -23.91 -2.63 30.50
N GLY A 362 -23.65 -3.94 30.42
CA GLY A 362 -23.30 -4.62 29.18
C GLY A 362 -21.91 -4.29 28.63
N ASP A 363 -21.03 -3.67 29.43
CA ASP A 363 -19.61 -3.50 29.09
C ASP A 363 -18.79 -4.70 29.59
N TYR A 364 -18.36 -5.53 28.65
CA TYR A 364 -17.49 -6.70 28.84
C TYR A 364 -16.12 -6.51 28.20
N GLY A 365 -15.75 -5.27 27.85
CA GLY A 365 -14.59 -4.97 27.01
C GLY A 365 -14.96 -4.75 25.54
N ASN A 366 -13.97 -4.37 24.73
CA ASN A 366 -14.22 -4.08 23.32
C ASN A 366 -14.46 -5.38 22.53
N ALA A 367 -15.72 -5.67 22.21
CA ALA A 367 -16.13 -6.84 21.43
C ALA A 367 -16.32 -6.54 19.93
N TYR A 368 -16.01 -5.31 19.50
CA TYR A 368 -16.11 -4.91 18.09
C TYR A 368 -14.85 -5.32 17.32
N LEU A 369 -15.00 -5.58 16.02
CA LEU A 369 -13.88 -5.95 15.16
C LEU A 369 -12.91 -4.76 15.03
N ALA A 370 -11.62 -4.99 15.30
CA ALA A 370 -10.59 -3.97 15.14
C ALA A 370 -10.61 -3.36 13.72
N GLY A 371 -10.42 -2.04 13.65
CA GLY A 371 -10.44 -1.31 12.38
C GLY A 371 -11.82 -0.86 11.91
N GLN A 372 -12.90 -1.19 12.64
CA GLN A 372 -14.27 -0.75 12.34
C GLN A 372 -14.66 0.53 13.11
N CYS A 373 -15.67 1.23 12.61
CA CYS A 373 -16.25 2.44 13.22
C CYS A 373 -16.66 2.20 14.69
N THR A 374 -17.31 1.07 14.97
CA THR A 374 -17.78 0.68 16.30
C THR A 374 -16.64 0.40 17.28
N TRP A 375 -15.56 -0.23 16.80
CA TRP A 375 -14.37 -0.49 17.61
C TRP A 375 -13.66 0.80 18.01
N TYR A 376 -13.53 1.73 17.07
CA TYR A 376 -12.98 3.05 17.35
C TYR A 376 -13.84 3.82 18.35
N ALA A 377 -15.15 3.90 18.10
CA ALA A 377 -16.06 4.65 18.96
C ALA A 377 -16.06 4.13 20.41
N TYR A 378 -16.05 2.81 20.61
CA TYR A 378 -15.90 2.20 21.94
C TYR A 378 -14.58 2.64 22.61
N ASN A 379 -13.45 2.51 21.90
CA ASN A 379 -12.14 2.82 22.49
C ASN A 379 -11.98 4.31 22.77
N ARG A 380 -12.47 5.18 21.88
CA ARG A 380 -12.37 6.63 22.05
C ARG A 380 -13.24 7.12 23.20
N ARG A 381 -14.47 6.62 23.33
CA ARG A 381 -15.32 6.89 24.50
C ARG A 381 -14.68 6.39 25.79
N LYS A 382 -14.07 5.21 25.78
CA LYS A 382 -13.31 4.69 26.92
C LYS A 382 -12.12 5.58 27.31
N GLN A 383 -11.37 6.12 26.33
CA GLN A 383 -10.29 7.10 26.59
C GLN A 383 -10.81 8.37 27.25
N MET A 384 -12.05 8.78 26.94
CA MET A 384 -12.73 9.91 27.58
C MET A 384 -13.38 9.56 28.94
N GLY A 385 -13.20 8.32 29.45
CA GLY A 385 -13.81 7.86 30.69
C GLY A 385 -15.31 7.56 30.57
N ILE A 386 -15.82 7.34 29.35
CA ILE A 386 -17.23 7.08 29.07
C ILE A 386 -17.43 5.59 28.80
N GLY A 387 -18.16 4.92 29.70
CA GLY A 387 -18.52 3.51 29.56
C GLY A 387 -19.47 3.27 28.38
N THR A 388 -19.16 2.28 27.56
CA THR A 388 -19.91 1.95 26.34
C THR A 388 -20.22 0.45 26.33
N PRO A 389 -21.47 0.00 26.10
CA PRO A 389 -21.78 -1.43 26.00
C PRO A 389 -21.05 -2.12 24.85
N SER A 390 -20.69 -3.38 25.06
CA SER A 390 -19.94 -4.21 24.10
C SER A 390 -20.77 -4.70 22.92
N TYR A 391 -22.11 -4.68 23.03
CA TYR A 391 -23.03 -5.29 22.07
C TYR A 391 -24.17 -4.35 21.66
N LEU A 392 -23.81 -3.20 21.08
CA LEU A 392 -24.77 -2.25 20.49
C LEU A 392 -25.11 -2.55 19.03
N GLY A 393 -24.42 -3.50 18.40
CA GLY A 393 -24.60 -3.87 16.99
C GLY A 393 -23.79 -3.02 16.03
N ASN A 394 -24.31 -2.81 14.81
CA ASN A 394 -23.65 -2.01 13.78
C ASN A 394 -23.74 -0.51 14.11
N GLY A 395 -22.93 0.33 13.46
CA GLY A 395 -22.88 1.77 13.76
C GLY A 395 -24.24 2.46 13.71
N GLY A 396 -25.08 2.12 12.73
CA GLY A 396 -26.44 2.64 12.61
C GLY A 396 -27.47 2.07 13.60
N ASP A 397 -27.11 1.01 14.35
CA ASP A 397 -27.99 0.40 15.35
C ASP A 397 -27.85 1.02 16.74
N TRP A 398 -26.75 1.74 17.00
CA TRP A 398 -26.39 2.20 18.35
C TRP A 398 -27.48 3.08 18.97
N TYR A 399 -28.09 4.00 18.22
CA TYR A 399 -29.18 4.84 18.75
C TYR A 399 -30.41 4.03 19.19
N ARG A 400 -30.66 2.89 18.53
CA ARG A 400 -31.81 2.03 18.78
C ARG A 400 -31.56 1.08 19.94
N THR A 401 -30.34 0.56 20.09
CA THR A 401 -30.01 -0.44 21.12
C THR A 401 -29.57 0.19 22.44
N ALA A 402 -28.91 1.34 22.40
CA ALA A 402 -28.35 2.01 23.57
C ALA A 402 -29.36 2.30 24.71
N PRO A 403 -30.63 2.69 24.45
CA PRO A 403 -31.63 2.86 25.51
C PRO A 403 -31.87 1.59 26.33
N GLY A 404 -31.75 0.40 25.70
CA GLY A 404 -31.87 -0.90 26.39
C GLY A 404 -30.77 -1.15 27.42
N TYR A 405 -29.62 -0.48 27.29
CA TYR A 405 -28.52 -0.52 28.24
C TYR A 405 -28.56 0.64 29.25
N GLY A 406 -29.58 1.50 29.19
CA GLY A 406 -29.77 2.64 30.08
C GLY A 406 -29.06 3.92 29.63
N LEU A 407 -28.57 3.98 28.39
CA LEU A 407 -27.97 5.20 27.82
C LEU A 407 -29.05 6.15 27.32
N ARG A 408 -28.82 7.46 27.49
CA ARG A 408 -29.69 8.49 26.93
C ARG A 408 -29.42 8.61 25.43
N VAL A 409 -30.49 8.74 24.64
CA VAL A 409 -30.40 8.99 23.20
C VAL A 409 -31.25 10.21 22.86
N ASP A 410 -30.64 11.21 22.23
CA ASP A 410 -31.32 12.44 21.81
C ASP A 410 -30.63 13.08 20.58
N HIS A 411 -31.05 14.29 20.21
CA HIS A 411 -30.52 15.05 19.06
C HIS A 411 -29.52 16.15 19.48
N ASN A 412 -29.03 16.12 20.72
CA ASN A 412 -28.13 17.12 21.25
C ASN A 412 -26.68 16.62 21.19
N PRO A 413 -25.80 17.26 20.40
CA PRO A 413 -24.40 16.90 20.39
C PRO A 413 -23.80 17.27 21.75
N GLN A 414 -23.07 16.34 22.34
CA GLN A 414 -22.27 16.54 23.55
C GLN A 414 -20.92 15.89 23.33
N VAL A 415 -19.83 16.54 23.79
CA VAL A 415 -18.48 15.97 23.72
C VAL A 415 -18.49 14.57 24.35
N GLY A 416 -17.96 13.58 23.63
CA GLY A 416 -17.93 12.17 24.03
C GLY A 416 -19.17 11.36 23.66
N ALA A 417 -20.26 11.97 23.19
CA ALA A 417 -21.41 11.23 22.67
C ALA A 417 -21.01 10.46 21.40
N ALA A 418 -21.57 9.27 21.21
CA ALA A 418 -21.46 8.57 19.93
C ALA A 418 -22.59 9.03 19.00
N LEU A 419 -22.23 9.59 17.85
CA LEU A 419 -23.17 9.92 16.80
C LEU A 419 -23.41 8.66 15.95
N SER A 420 -24.65 8.18 15.94
CA SER A 420 -25.10 7.04 15.13
C SER A 420 -25.73 7.54 13.84
N PHE A 421 -25.11 7.21 12.71
CA PHE A 421 -25.63 7.49 11.38
C PHE A 421 -26.50 6.31 10.94
N ILE A 422 -27.75 6.61 10.59
CA ILE A 422 -28.62 5.60 9.98
C ILE A 422 -28.08 5.20 8.60
N PRO A 423 -28.44 4.01 8.07
CA PRO A 423 -27.94 3.56 6.77
C PRO A 423 -28.20 4.58 5.65
N GLY A 424 -27.15 4.95 4.92
CA GLY A 424 -27.19 5.95 3.83
C GLY A 424 -27.15 7.43 4.24
N GLN A 425 -27.10 7.76 5.54
CA GLN A 425 -27.03 9.15 6.01
C GLN A 425 -25.61 9.73 5.90
N ASP A 426 -25.45 10.89 5.23
CA ASP A 426 -24.17 11.63 5.13
C ASP A 426 -22.95 10.79 4.72
N GLY A 427 -23.17 9.89 3.76
CA GLY A 427 -22.15 8.99 3.23
C GLY A 427 -21.91 7.73 4.08
N ALA A 428 -22.73 7.48 5.10
CA ALA A 428 -22.72 6.23 5.85
C ALA A 428 -23.10 5.04 4.96
N ASP A 429 -22.59 3.85 5.31
CA ASP A 429 -22.88 2.62 4.58
C ASP A 429 -24.39 2.36 4.51
N GLY A 430 -24.88 2.04 3.31
CA GLY A 430 -26.31 1.85 3.04
C GLY A 430 -26.94 0.63 3.72
N THR A 431 -26.14 -0.27 4.30
CA THR A 431 -26.60 -1.47 5.00
C THR A 431 -26.36 -1.36 6.52
N TYR A 432 -25.16 -0.97 6.93
CA TYR A 432 -24.73 -1.03 8.33
C TYR A 432 -24.83 0.31 9.08
N GLY A 433 -25.02 1.42 8.35
CA GLY A 433 -24.89 2.76 8.91
C GLY A 433 -23.45 3.06 9.34
N HIS A 434 -23.27 4.03 10.24
CA HIS A 434 -21.96 4.42 10.73
C HIS A 434 -22.02 4.93 12.17
N VAL A 435 -20.89 4.94 12.87
CA VAL A 435 -20.80 5.59 14.19
C VAL A 435 -19.51 6.37 14.33
N ALA A 436 -19.62 7.58 14.86
CA ALA A 436 -18.52 8.50 15.13
C ALA A 436 -18.57 8.99 16.58
N VAL A 437 -17.49 9.58 17.07
CA VAL A 437 -17.45 10.22 18.40
C VAL A 437 -17.41 11.73 18.25
N VAL A 438 -18.26 12.43 19.01
CA VAL A 438 -18.26 13.89 19.06
C VAL A 438 -17.05 14.34 19.87
N GLU A 439 -16.13 15.05 19.23
CA GLU A 439 -14.91 15.55 19.84
C GLU A 439 -15.07 16.98 20.36
N ALA A 440 -15.88 17.80 19.68
CA ALA A 440 -16.16 19.17 20.10
C ALA A 440 -17.56 19.62 19.64
N VAL A 441 -18.20 20.48 20.42
CA VAL A 441 -19.50 21.10 20.10
C VAL A 441 -19.34 22.61 20.13
N TYR A 442 -19.79 23.26 19.07
CA TYR A 442 -19.51 24.65 18.79
C TYR A 442 -20.71 25.55 19.05
N SER A 443 -20.45 26.81 19.41
CA SER A 443 -21.49 27.78 19.79
C SER A 443 -22.40 28.18 18.62
N ASP A 444 -21.92 28.05 17.39
CA ASP A 444 -22.64 28.33 16.14
C ASP A 444 -23.63 27.22 15.74
N GLY A 445 -23.69 26.12 16.49
CA GLY A 445 -24.58 25.00 16.17
C GLY A 445 -23.85 23.77 15.63
N THR A 446 -22.65 23.93 15.09
CA THR A 446 -21.86 22.87 14.45
C THR A 446 -21.09 22.03 15.48
N PHE A 447 -20.53 20.91 15.04
CA PHE A 447 -19.77 20.01 15.92
C PHE A 447 -18.74 19.20 15.13
N LEU A 448 -17.61 18.89 15.76
CA LEU A 448 -16.55 18.07 15.18
C LEU A 448 -16.70 16.63 15.62
N ILE A 449 -16.59 15.72 14.67
CA ILE A 449 -16.52 14.29 14.92
C ILE A 449 -15.17 13.72 14.53
N SER A 450 -14.76 12.67 15.23
CA SER A 450 -13.74 11.73 14.82
C SER A 450 -14.39 10.38 14.51
N GLU A 451 -13.92 9.72 13.46
CA GLU A 451 -14.51 8.48 12.98
C GLU A 451 -13.46 7.56 12.37
N MET A 452 -13.78 6.27 12.25
CA MET A 452 -12.92 5.26 11.65
C MET A 452 -13.72 4.46 10.63
N ASN A 453 -13.05 4.00 9.57
CA ASN A 453 -13.62 3.18 8.51
C ASN A 453 -14.66 3.88 7.65
N VAL A 454 -14.41 5.16 7.31
CA VAL A 454 -15.15 5.86 6.24
C VAL A 454 -14.50 5.57 4.88
N ASN A 455 -13.17 5.66 4.80
CA ASN A 455 -12.41 5.43 3.56
C ASN A 455 -11.75 4.03 3.50
N GLY A 456 -12.17 3.11 4.36
CA GLY A 456 -11.65 1.75 4.46
C GLY A 456 -11.10 1.39 5.84
N PRO A 457 -10.87 0.08 6.13
CA PRO A 457 -10.55 -0.39 7.47
C PRO A 457 -9.36 0.35 8.09
N TYR A 458 -9.49 0.67 9.38
CA TYR A 458 -8.56 1.49 10.16
C TYR A 458 -8.18 2.86 9.59
N SER A 459 -8.87 3.35 8.55
CA SER A 459 -8.76 4.74 8.13
C SER A 459 -9.57 5.62 9.06
N MET A 460 -8.89 6.46 9.82
CA MET A 460 -9.47 7.51 10.62
C MET A 460 -9.80 8.74 9.77
N GLY A 461 -10.88 9.41 10.12
CA GLY A 461 -11.28 10.69 9.57
C GLY A 461 -11.76 11.62 10.67
N SER A 462 -11.87 12.90 10.31
CA SER A 462 -12.61 13.87 11.10
C SER A 462 -13.29 14.85 10.18
N ARG A 463 -14.47 15.31 10.57
CA ARG A 463 -15.21 16.34 9.82
C ARG A 463 -16.10 17.15 10.75
N VAL A 464 -16.31 18.40 10.37
CA VAL A 464 -17.27 19.28 11.04
C VAL A 464 -18.62 19.07 10.39
N LEU A 465 -19.62 18.74 11.20
CA LEU A 465 -21.00 18.55 10.77
C LEU A 465 -21.88 19.68 11.28
N THR A 466 -22.97 19.90 10.55
CA THR A 466 -24.01 20.88 10.85
C THR A 466 -25.36 20.17 10.95
N ASN A 467 -26.41 20.90 11.33
CA ASN A 467 -27.78 20.39 11.39
C ASN A 467 -27.96 19.21 12.38
N ARG A 468 -27.62 19.47 13.63
CA ARG A 468 -27.71 18.51 14.76
C ARG A 468 -29.04 17.74 14.85
N GLY A 469 -30.15 18.35 14.42
CA GLY A 469 -31.48 17.75 14.51
C GLY A 469 -31.68 16.51 13.63
N GLN A 470 -30.79 16.24 12.69
CA GLN A 470 -30.87 15.05 11.82
C GLN A 470 -30.20 13.81 12.41
N TYR A 471 -29.36 13.96 13.44
CA TYR A 471 -28.53 12.87 13.94
C TYR A 471 -28.98 12.39 15.32
N TRP A 472 -28.70 11.13 15.60
CA TRP A 472 -28.93 10.54 16.91
C TRP A 472 -27.63 10.44 17.69
N PHE A 473 -27.61 11.05 18.87
CA PHE A 473 -26.49 11.03 19.80
C PHE A 473 -26.78 10.08 20.94
N VAL A 474 -25.96 9.04 21.04
CA VAL A 474 -25.93 8.15 22.19
C VAL A 474 -25.00 8.75 23.22
N HIS A 475 -25.59 9.23 24.32
CA HIS A 475 -24.87 9.92 25.37
C HIS A 475 -24.09 8.96 26.18
#